data_AF-A0A8B8EZF5-F1
#
_entry.id   AF-A0A8B8EZF5-F1
#
_cell.length_a   1.000
_cell.length_b   1.000
_cell.length_c   1.000
_cell.angle_alpha   90.00
_cell.angle_beta   90.00
_cell.angle_gamma   90.00
#
_symmetry.space_group_name_H-M   'P 1'
#
loop_
_entity.id
_entity.type
_entity.pdbx_description
1 polymer ?
#
loop_
_entity_poly.entity_id
_entity_poly.type
_entity_poly.pdbx_seq_one_letter_code
_entity_poly.pdbx_strand_id
1 'polypeptide(L)'
;MAGFQLLSGLVLVSVTVSVYSFIIGAPPDTCGNPTTFHTEPLNETHVGQYLAQNSSTAPYKVIIDTKFYENETYSKNLGKQHNRVRVTLKADPGDYFRGFFIQATRANYALDRGDRPAYGTFRPADTNSQARRCRSAVGKVGGITHTGNNNKTEISFDWEPPRGCDLGDIQFVATVVRAYSEYWVDVRSDVIKPSGFIGDRGLLCQLYVNPYSKILQRRVLSALRNIQTMQQRRGTGSGSLATQG
;
A
#
# COMPACT_ATOMS: atom_id res chain seq x y z
N MET A 1 12.60 -69.73 -20.45
CA MET A 1 12.90 -68.41 -21.08
C MET A 1 11.66 -67.55 -20.95
N ALA A 2 11.57 -66.74 -19.90
CA ALA A 2 10.45 -65.84 -19.65
C ALA A 2 10.85 -64.43 -20.10
N GLY A 3 10.12 -63.86 -21.05
CA GLY A 3 10.34 -62.51 -21.57
C GLY A 3 9.71 -61.46 -20.66
N PHE A 4 10.51 -60.50 -20.21
CA PHE A 4 10.04 -59.28 -19.56
C PHE A 4 9.65 -58.26 -20.64
N GLN A 5 8.36 -57.94 -20.75
CA GLN A 5 7.92 -56.76 -21.51
C GLN A 5 7.99 -55.52 -20.62
N LEU A 6 8.76 -54.53 -21.08
CA LEU A 6 8.83 -53.19 -20.49
C LEU A 6 7.58 -52.41 -20.90
N LEU A 7 6.67 -52.17 -19.96
CA LEU A 7 5.59 -51.20 -20.10
C LEU A 7 6.16 -49.80 -19.82
N SER A 8 6.41 -49.04 -20.90
CA SER A 8 6.71 -47.61 -20.85
C SER A 8 5.45 -46.84 -20.45
N GLY A 9 5.29 -46.60 -19.15
CA GLY A 9 4.26 -45.71 -18.62
C GLY A 9 4.63 -44.25 -18.89
N LEU A 10 3.93 -43.61 -19.82
CA LEU A 10 3.98 -42.17 -20.05
C LEU A 10 3.41 -41.46 -18.81
N VAL A 11 4.30 -40.91 -17.97
CA VAL A 11 3.92 -40.03 -16.86
C VAL A 11 3.55 -38.68 -17.45
N LEU A 12 2.25 -38.47 -17.69
CA LEU A 12 1.68 -37.14 -17.94
C LEU A 12 1.80 -36.33 -16.64
N VAL A 13 2.89 -35.59 -16.50
CA VAL A 13 3.02 -34.55 -15.47
C VAL A 13 2.10 -33.40 -15.89
N SER A 14 0.84 -33.42 -15.43
CA SER A 14 -0.02 -32.26 -15.57
C SER A 14 0.54 -31.17 -14.65
N VAL A 15 1.21 -30.18 -15.22
CA VAL A 15 1.58 -28.95 -14.53
C VAL A 15 0.28 -28.18 -14.31
N THR A 16 -0.43 -28.49 -13.23
CA THR A 16 -1.48 -27.61 -12.74
C THR A 16 -0.79 -26.37 -12.20
N VAL A 17 -0.71 -25.32 -13.03
CA VAL A 17 -0.43 -23.97 -12.55
C VAL A 17 -1.59 -23.60 -11.62
N SER A 18 -1.44 -23.97 -10.35
CA SER A 18 -2.35 -23.56 -9.30
C SER A 18 -2.23 -22.05 -9.21
N VAL A 19 -3.16 -21.35 -9.84
CA VAL A 19 -3.24 -19.90 -9.75
C VAL A 19 -3.55 -19.59 -8.30
N TYR A 20 -2.54 -19.15 -7.56
CA TYR A 20 -2.67 -18.67 -6.20
C TYR A 20 -3.63 -17.47 -6.21
N SER A 21 -4.93 -17.75 -6.04
CA SER A 21 -5.82 -16.77 -5.44
C SER A 21 -5.12 -16.36 -4.14
N PHE A 22 -4.74 -15.09 -4.00
CA PHE A 22 -3.86 -14.65 -2.94
C PHE A 22 -4.57 -14.71 -1.59
N ILE A 23 -4.63 -15.89 -0.98
CA ILE A 23 -5.24 -16.12 0.35
C ILE A 23 -4.58 -15.22 1.41
N ILE A 24 -3.35 -14.77 1.18
CA ILE A 24 -2.50 -14.03 2.10
C ILE A 24 -2.40 -12.52 1.71
N GLY A 25 -3.33 -12.02 0.88
CA GLY A 25 -3.41 -10.60 0.47
C GLY A 25 -2.62 -10.25 -0.80
N ALA A 26 -2.83 -9.03 -1.33
CA ALA A 26 -2.27 -8.55 -2.60
C ALA A 26 -0.72 -8.61 -2.67
N PRO A 27 -0.10 -8.85 -3.83
CA PRO A 27 1.37 -8.86 -3.98
C PRO A 27 2.08 -7.55 -3.56
N PRO A 28 3.39 -7.59 -3.21
CA PRO A 28 4.16 -6.38 -2.87
C PRO A 28 4.29 -5.34 -3.99
N ASP A 29 4.19 -5.77 -5.25
CA ASP A 29 4.34 -4.90 -6.42
C ASP A 29 3.00 -4.27 -6.87
N THR A 30 1.88 -4.53 -6.17
CA THR A 30 0.53 -4.04 -6.52
C THR A 30 0.37 -2.51 -6.46
N CYS A 31 1.30 -1.78 -5.86
CA CYS A 31 1.15 -0.33 -5.66
C CYS A 31 1.34 0.44 -6.98
N GLY A 32 2.31 0.01 -7.80
CA GLY A 32 2.55 0.55 -9.14
C GLY A 32 1.54 0.04 -10.18
N ASN A 33 0.96 -1.14 -9.97
CA ASN A 33 -0.15 -1.63 -10.78
C ASN A 33 -1.22 -2.31 -9.90
N PRO A 34 -2.32 -1.61 -9.58
CA PRO A 34 -3.38 -2.13 -8.71
C PRO A 34 -4.34 -3.09 -9.42
N THR A 35 -4.16 -3.31 -10.74
CA THR A 35 -4.98 -4.26 -11.48
C THR A 35 -4.60 -5.68 -11.06
N THR A 36 -5.61 -6.47 -10.72
CA THR A 36 -5.42 -7.89 -10.44
C THR A 36 -5.19 -8.63 -11.75
N PHE A 37 -4.16 -9.48 -11.80
CA PHE A 37 -3.96 -10.41 -12.91
C PHE A 37 -4.79 -11.66 -12.65
N HIS A 38 -6.01 -11.67 -13.16
CA HIS A 38 -6.89 -12.84 -13.13
C HIS A 38 -7.06 -13.37 -14.55
N THR A 39 -6.83 -14.66 -14.73
CA THR A 39 -6.80 -15.33 -16.04
C THR A 39 -7.69 -16.55 -16.04
N GLU A 40 -8.30 -16.84 -17.17
CA GLU A 40 -9.08 -18.06 -17.42
C GLU A 40 -8.34 -18.93 -18.44
N PRO A 41 -8.07 -20.22 -18.17
CA PRO A 41 -7.54 -21.12 -19.20
C PRO A 41 -8.54 -21.27 -20.34
N LEU A 42 -8.14 -20.92 -21.57
CA LEU A 42 -8.96 -21.12 -22.77
C LEU A 42 -8.62 -22.44 -23.45
N ASN A 43 -7.33 -22.82 -23.43
CA ASN A 43 -6.83 -24.11 -23.88
C ASN A 43 -5.42 -24.37 -23.29
N GLU A 44 -4.76 -25.45 -23.71
CA GLU A 44 -3.43 -25.88 -23.21
C GLU A 44 -2.32 -24.83 -23.38
N THR A 45 -2.49 -23.86 -24.28
CA THR A 45 -1.46 -22.85 -24.62
C THR A 45 -1.94 -21.40 -24.47
N HIS A 46 -3.23 -21.17 -24.24
CA HIS A 46 -3.82 -19.84 -24.21
C HIS A 46 -4.63 -19.61 -22.93
N VAL A 47 -4.51 -18.40 -22.41
CA VAL A 47 -5.31 -17.90 -21.30
C VAL A 47 -6.03 -16.61 -21.72
N GLY A 48 -7.29 -16.49 -21.32
CA GLY A 48 -8.04 -15.24 -21.33
C GLY A 48 -7.74 -14.45 -20.07
N GLN A 49 -8.05 -13.15 -20.08
CA GLN A 49 -7.87 -12.27 -18.93
C GLN A 49 -9.22 -11.70 -18.52
N TYR A 50 -9.56 -11.82 -17.23
CA TYR A 50 -10.69 -11.09 -16.68
C TYR A 50 -10.32 -9.61 -16.58
N LEU A 51 -11.26 -8.74 -16.97
CA LEU A 51 -11.11 -7.30 -16.84
C LEU A 51 -11.89 -6.80 -15.63
N ALA A 52 -11.46 -5.65 -15.11
CA ALA A 52 -12.18 -5.00 -14.03
C ALA A 52 -13.58 -4.58 -14.49
N GLN A 53 -14.53 -4.68 -13.58
CA GLN A 53 -15.86 -4.11 -13.73
C GLN A 53 -15.77 -2.58 -13.78
N ASN A 54 -16.80 -1.94 -14.35
CA ASN A 54 -16.87 -0.47 -14.38
C ASN A 54 -16.88 0.08 -12.95
N SER A 55 -15.94 0.98 -12.63
CA SER A 55 -15.82 1.56 -11.29
C SER A 55 -17.08 2.30 -10.84
N SER A 56 -17.87 2.84 -11.77
CA SER A 56 -19.12 3.54 -11.49
C SER A 56 -20.25 2.61 -11.02
N THR A 57 -20.12 1.30 -11.22
CA THR A 57 -21.08 0.28 -10.77
C THR A 57 -20.63 -0.44 -9.51
N ALA A 58 -19.53 -0.01 -8.88
CA ALA A 58 -19.01 -0.65 -7.67
C ALA A 58 -20.01 -0.51 -6.51
N PRO A 59 -20.46 -1.61 -5.88
CA PRO A 59 -21.32 -1.58 -4.69
C PRO A 59 -20.50 -1.33 -3.41
N TYR A 60 -19.46 -0.50 -3.51
CA TYR A 60 -18.48 -0.29 -2.44
C TYR A 60 -18.13 1.19 -2.30
N LYS A 61 -17.92 1.62 -1.07
CA LYS A 61 -17.57 3.01 -0.73
C LYS A 61 -16.35 3.03 0.17
N VAL A 62 -15.42 3.94 -0.13
CA VAL A 62 -14.28 4.25 0.74
C VAL A 62 -14.59 5.55 1.48
N ILE A 63 -14.84 5.44 2.78
CA ILE A 63 -15.32 6.52 3.62
C ILE A 63 -14.17 7.01 4.49
N ILE A 64 -14.02 8.34 4.58
CA ILE A 64 -13.03 9.03 5.42
C ILE A 64 -13.73 9.71 6.60
N ASP A 65 -13.10 9.71 7.78
CA ASP A 65 -13.64 10.36 8.98
C ASP A 65 -13.37 11.88 9.03
N THR A 66 -12.35 12.35 8.31
CA THR A 66 -11.95 13.75 8.25
C THR A 66 -11.60 14.17 6.82
N LYS A 67 -11.79 15.46 6.51
CA LYS A 67 -11.39 16.08 5.23
C LYS A 67 -9.95 16.59 5.23
N PHE A 68 -9.22 16.43 6.34
CA PHE A 68 -7.88 16.98 6.50
C PHE A 68 -6.91 15.96 7.07
N TYR A 69 -5.66 16.02 6.61
CA TYR A 69 -4.53 15.45 7.30
C TYR A 69 -3.59 16.56 7.74
N GLU A 70 -2.94 16.38 8.88
CA GLU A 70 -2.28 17.48 9.57
C GLU A 70 -0.77 17.26 9.70
N ASN A 71 -0.03 18.32 10.02
CA ASN A 71 1.29 18.17 10.59
C ASN A 71 1.19 17.68 12.05
N GLU A 72 2.13 16.84 12.50
CA GLU A 72 2.11 16.27 13.87
C GLU A 72 2.11 17.37 14.96
N THR A 73 2.90 18.42 14.80
CA THR A 73 2.96 19.54 15.76
C THR A 73 1.65 20.32 15.77
N TYR A 74 1.07 20.57 14.59
CA TYR A 74 -0.21 21.25 14.48
C TYR A 74 -1.34 20.44 15.11
N SER A 75 -1.39 19.14 14.82
CA SER A 75 -2.36 18.20 15.39
C SER A 75 -2.29 18.16 16.93
N LYS A 76 -1.06 18.17 17.50
CA LYS A 76 -0.84 18.26 18.95
C LYS A 76 -1.34 19.59 19.54
N ASN A 77 -1.12 20.71 18.86
CA ASN A 77 -1.60 22.01 19.32
C ASN A 77 -3.14 22.11 19.32
N LEU A 78 -3.81 21.31 18.49
CA LEU A 78 -5.27 21.15 18.49
C LEU A 78 -5.78 20.17 19.57
N GLY A 79 -4.89 19.60 20.39
CA GLY A 79 -5.26 18.64 21.43
C GLY A 79 -5.55 17.23 20.91
N LYS A 80 -5.21 16.89 19.66
CA LYS A 80 -5.39 15.53 19.13
C LYS A 80 -4.33 14.59 19.67
N GLN A 81 -4.75 13.42 20.15
CA GLN A 81 -3.83 12.39 20.66
C GLN A 81 -2.97 11.78 19.54
N HIS A 82 -3.55 11.60 18.36
CA HIS A 82 -2.87 11.04 17.19
C HIS A 82 -3.26 11.79 15.91
N ASN A 83 -2.28 11.95 15.02
CA ASN A 83 -2.49 12.50 13.68
C ASN A 83 -2.76 11.35 12.71
N ARG A 84 -4.02 10.93 12.65
CA ARG A 84 -4.49 9.78 11.86
C ARG A 84 -5.79 10.12 11.16
N VAL A 85 -5.98 9.53 9.99
CA VAL A 85 -7.25 9.52 9.26
C VAL A 85 -7.82 8.10 9.37
N ARG A 86 -9.02 7.94 9.91
CA ARG A 86 -9.73 6.66 9.89
C ARG A 86 -10.40 6.51 8.53
N VAL A 87 -10.15 5.36 7.89
CA VAL A 87 -10.73 5.03 6.60
C VAL A 87 -11.48 3.71 6.71
N THR A 88 -12.64 3.65 6.09
CA THR A 88 -13.52 2.47 6.09
C THR A 88 -13.86 2.10 4.65
N LEU A 89 -13.60 0.86 4.26
CA LEU A 89 -14.15 0.28 3.03
C LEU A 89 -15.42 -0.49 3.40
N LYS A 90 -16.55 -0.10 2.80
CA LYS A 90 -17.87 -0.62 3.12
C LYS A 90 -18.59 -1.11 1.87
N ALA A 91 -19.22 -2.27 1.95
CA ALA A 91 -20.14 -2.77 0.94
C ALA A 91 -21.54 -2.19 1.13
N ASP A 92 -22.28 -2.00 0.03
CA ASP A 92 -23.70 -1.68 0.09
C ASP A 92 -24.51 -2.83 0.70
N PRO A 93 -25.72 -2.57 1.23
CA PRO A 93 -26.53 -3.59 1.90
C PRO A 93 -26.79 -4.82 1.02
N GLY A 94 -26.47 -6.01 1.53
CA GLY A 94 -26.62 -7.27 0.81
C GLY A 94 -25.40 -7.70 -0.01
N ASP A 95 -24.42 -6.81 -0.18
CA ASP A 95 -23.15 -7.13 -0.85
C ASP A 95 -22.02 -7.46 0.15
N TYR A 96 -20.95 -8.04 -0.40
CA TYR A 96 -19.73 -8.37 0.33
C TYR A 96 -18.52 -8.29 -0.60
N PHE A 97 -17.32 -8.28 -0.01
CA PHE A 97 -16.06 -8.46 -0.71
C PHE A 97 -15.20 -9.49 0.03
N ARG A 98 -14.29 -10.14 -0.70
CA ARG A 98 -13.36 -11.15 -0.16
C ARG A 98 -11.94 -10.64 -0.13
N GLY A 99 -11.53 -9.94 -1.19
CA GLY A 99 -10.23 -9.32 -1.31
C GLY A 99 -10.32 -7.81 -1.45
N PHE A 100 -9.29 -7.12 -1.00
CA PHE A 100 -9.10 -5.70 -1.27
C PHE A 100 -7.61 -5.35 -1.24
N PHE A 101 -7.27 -4.26 -1.92
CA PHE A 101 -6.02 -3.53 -1.78
C PHE A 101 -6.31 -2.04 -1.80
N ILE A 102 -5.84 -1.31 -0.80
CA ILE A 102 -6.06 0.14 -0.68
C ILE A 102 -4.73 0.85 -0.48
N GLN A 103 -4.58 1.99 -1.11
CA GLN A 103 -3.43 2.88 -0.97
C GLN A 103 -3.88 4.34 -0.97
N ALA A 104 -3.02 5.21 -0.47
CA ALA A 104 -3.20 6.66 -0.48
C ALA A 104 -2.30 7.24 -1.57
N THR A 105 -2.87 8.02 -2.48
CA THR A 105 -2.13 8.64 -3.59
C THR A 105 -2.63 10.06 -3.83
N ARG A 106 -2.04 10.77 -4.79
CA ARG A 106 -2.49 12.13 -5.11
C ARG A 106 -3.92 12.09 -5.61
N ALA A 107 -4.71 13.10 -5.26
CA ALA A 107 -6.07 13.23 -5.76
C ALA A 107 -6.10 13.19 -7.29
N ASN A 108 -7.07 12.46 -7.85
CA ASN A 108 -7.27 12.32 -9.31
C ASN A 108 -6.06 11.76 -10.08
N TYR A 109 -5.14 11.07 -9.40
CA TYR A 109 -4.02 10.42 -10.08
C TYR A 109 -4.51 9.22 -10.91
N ALA A 110 -4.02 9.11 -12.15
CA ALA A 110 -4.44 8.08 -13.09
C ALA A 110 -3.99 6.67 -12.65
N LEU A 111 -4.84 5.66 -12.87
CA LEU A 111 -4.59 4.28 -12.43
C LEU A 111 -3.50 3.53 -13.22
N ASP A 112 -3.37 3.86 -14.50
CA ASP A 112 -2.52 3.19 -15.49
C ASP A 112 -1.05 3.62 -15.41
N ARG A 113 -0.73 4.57 -14.53
CA ARG A 113 0.61 5.10 -14.36
C ARG A 113 1.44 4.27 -13.39
N GLY A 114 2.44 3.58 -13.93
CA GLY A 114 3.37 2.72 -13.18
C GLY A 114 4.25 3.44 -12.15
N ASP A 115 4.27 4.78 -12.14
CA ASP A 115 4.99 5.62 -11.18
C ASP A 115 4.09 6.15 -10.05
N ARG A 116 2.88 5.59 -9.90
CA ARG A 116 1.93 6.04 -8.89
C ARG A 116 2.51 5.96 -7.47
N PRO A 117 2.62 7.09 -6.77
CA PRO A 117 3.15 7.11 -5.42
C PRO A 117 2.12 6.56 -4.44
N ALA A 118 2.63 5.84 -3.44
CA ALA A 118 1.86 5.26 -2.36
C ALA A 118 2.34 5.86 -1.04
N TYR A 119 1.45 6.58 -0.35
CA TYR A 119 1.82 7.48 0.74
C TYR A 119 1.44 6.96 2.13
N GLY A 120 2.21 7.39 3.12
CA GLY A 120 1.88 7.27 4.54
C GLY A 120 2.19 5.90 5.12
N THR A 121 1.52 5.57 6.21
CA THR A 121 1.63 4.28 6.89
C THR A 121 0.24 3.82 7.29
N PHE A 122 -0.09 2.58 6.94
CA PHE A 122 -1.40 1.97 7.19
C PHE A 122 -1.33 1.10 8.44
N ARG A 123 -2.32 1.25 9.32
CA ARG A 123 -2.47 0.45 10.53
C ARG A 123 -3.86 -0.19 10.56
N PRO A 124 -3.94 -1.53 10.48
CA PRO A 124 -5.21 -2.23 10.63
C PRO A 124 -5.94 -1.85 11.92
N ALA A 125 -7.26 -1.63 11.83
CA ALA A 125 -8.13 -1.48 13.00
C ALA A 125 -9.02 -2.73 13.21
N ASP A 126 -8.82 -3.77 12.39
CA ASP A 126 -9.53 -5.05 12.43
C ASP A 126 -8.56 -6.22 12.17
N THR A 127 -9.07 -7.45 12.27
CA THR A 127 -8.31 -8.70 12.04
C THR A 127 -8.33 -9.19 10.59
N ASN A 128 -9.14 -8.55 9.74
CA ASN A 128 -9.32 -8.88 8.34
C ASN A 128 -8.33 -8.13 7.42
N SER A 129 -7.53 -7.23 8.00
CA SER A 129 -6.67 -6.29 7.30
C SER A 129 -5.21 -6.41 7.76
N GLN A 130 -4.29 -6.21 6.82
CA GLN A 130 -2.86 -6.19 7.09
C GLN A 130 -2.15 -5.15 6.21
N ALA A 131 -1.14 -4.51 6.80
CA ALA A 131 -0.26 -3.58 6.11
C ALA A 131 0.52 -4.28 4.99
N ARG A 132 0.66 -3.63 3.83
CA ARG A 132 1.46 -4.11 2.71
C ARG A 132 2.58 -3.12 2.35
N ARG A 133 3.79 -3.67 2.22
CA ARG A 133 4.96 -2.92 1.78
C ARG A 133 4.88 -2.74 0.26
N CYS A 134 5.11 -1.51 -0.18
CA CYS A 134 5.22 -1.15 -1.58
C CYS A 134 6.67 -0.84 -1.90
N ARG A 135 7.21 -1.38 -2.99
CA ARG A 135 8.55 -0.99 -3.47
C ARG A 135 8.62 0.49 -3.89
N SER A 136 7.49 1.06 -4.31
CA SER A 136 7.37 2.47 -4.71
C SER A 136 7.20 3.45 -3.54
N ALA A 137 7.12 2.98 -2.30
CA ALA A 137 7.00 3.84 -1.13
C ALA A 137 8.38 4.24 -0.61
N VAL A 138 8.61 5.55 -0.49
CA VAL A 138 9.58 6.08 0.48
C VAL A 138 8.85 5.95 1.80
N GLY A 139 9.16 4.94 2.62
CA GLY A 139 8.36 4.61 3.82
C GLY A 139 8.03 3.11 3.91
N LYS A 140 7.79 2.62 5.13
CA LYS A 140 7.76 1.18 5.43
C LYS A 140 6.50 0.44 4.95
N VAL A 141 5.39 1.13 4.65
CA VAL A 141 4.07 0.53 4.28
C VAL A 141 3.34 1.46 3.31
N GLY A 142 3.09 1.05 2.07
CA GLY A 142 2.41 1.91 1.08
C GLY A 142 0.96 1.52 0.79
N GLY A 143 0.46 0.46 1.41
CA GLY A 143 -0.94 0.08 1.28
C GLY A 143 -1.41 -0.87 2.37
N ILE A 144 -2.66 -1.30 2.25
CA ILE A 144 -3.31 -2.27 3.14
C ILE A 144 -4.12 -3.26 2.30
N THR A 145 -4.15 -4.52 2.73
CA THR A 145 -4.82 -5.62 2.02
C THR A 145 -5.51 -6.55 3.00
N HIS A 146 -6.41 -7.38 2.49
CA HIS A 146 -7.01 -8.50 3.21
C HIS A 146 -5.99 -9.52 3.75
N THR A 147 -6.34 -10.17 4.86
CA THR A 147 -5.60 -11.29 5.48
C THR A 147 -6.10 -12.68 5.04
N GLY A 148 -7.31 -12.75 4.47
CA GLY A 148 -7.98 -13.99 4.07
C GLY A 148 -9.13 -13.73 3.10
N ASN A 149 -9.69 -14.79 2.52
CA ASN A 149 -10.74 -14.73 1.50
C ASN A 149 -12.18 -14.87 2.04
N ASN A 150 -12.37 -14.77 3.35
CA ASN A 150 -13.68 -14.74 3.99
C ASN A 150 -14.51 -13.54 3.50
N ASN A 151 -15.84 -13.68 3.49
CA ASN A 151 -16.74 -12.57 3.17
C ASN A 151 -16.61 -11.47 4.22
N LYS A 152 -16.55 -10.22 3.74
CA LYS A 152 -16.46 -9.00 4.54
C LYS A 152 -17.49 -8.01 4.01
N THR A 153 -18.18 -7.32 4.91
CA THR A 153 -19.08 -6.21 4.57
C THR A 153 -18.44 -4.86 4.87
N GLU A 154 -17.46 -4.85 5.78
CA GLU A 154 -16.76 -3.64 6.21
C GLU A 154 -15.35 -4.00 6.72
N ILE A 155 -14.38 -3.13 6.43
CA ILE A 155 -13.06 -3.11 7.08
C ILE A 155 -12.69 -1.67 7.43
N SER A 156 -11.84 -1.49 8.43
CA SER A 156 -11.36 -0.18 8.86
C SER A 156 -9.87 -0.17 9.17
N PHE A 157 -9.22 0.96 8.90
CA PHE A 157 -7.81 1.16 9.20
C PHE A 157 -7.50 2.63 9.46
N ASP A 158 -6.42 2.87 10.21
CA ASP A 158 -5.85 4.19 10.35
C ASP A 158 -4.78 4.42 9.28
N TRP A 159 -4.77 5.62 8.71
CA TRP A 159 -3.69 6.11 7.86
C TRP A 159 -2.94 7.25 8.55
N GLU A 160 -1.62 7.13 8.63
CA GLU A 160 -0.71 8.14 9.15
C GLU A 160 0.03 8.82 7.98
N PRO A 161 -0.07 10.15 7.80
CA PRO A 161 0.72 10.85 6.79
C PRO A 161 2.22 10.80 7.15
N PRO A 162 3.13 10.84 6.15
CA PRO A 162 4.56 10.99 6.42
C PRO A 162 4.84 12.25 7.23
N ARG A 163 5.70 12.14 8.24
CA ARG A 163 6.01 13.26 9.15
C ARG A 163 6.60 14.45 8.39
N GLY A 164 6.06 15.64 8.66
CA GLY A 164 6.57 16.92 8.14
C GLY A 164 6.57 17.02 6.62
N CYS A 165 5.60 16.36 5.95
CA CYS A 165 5.48 16.43 4.51
C CYS A 165 4.06 16.77 4.07
N ASP A 166 3.95 17.93 3.43
CA ASP A 166 2.77 18.29 2.65
C ASP A 166 2.80 17.50 1.33
N LEU A 167 1.87 16.56 1.21
CA LEU A 167 1.71 15.72 0.03
C LEU A 167 0.74 16.32 -1.00
N GLY A 168 0.15 17.50 -0.71
CA GLY A 168 -0.99 18.05 -1.43
C GLY A 168 -2.28 17.27 -1.17
N ASP A 169 -3.24 17.41 -2.07
CA ASP A 169 -4.52 16.71 -1.98
C ASP A 169 -4.32 15.19 -2.14
N ILE A 170 -4.87 14.41 -1.21
CA ILE A 170 -4.74 12.95 -1.15
C ILE A 170 -6.11 12.29 -1.30
N GLN A 171 -6.11 11.12 -1.93
CA GLN A 171 -7.29 10.27 -2.08
C GLN A 171 -6.91 8.81 -1.80
N PHE A 172 -7.81 8.09 -1.14
CA PHE A 172 -7.68 6.64 -0.97
C PHE A 172 -8.31 5.94 -2.17
N VAL A 173 -7.57 5.00 -2.74
CA VAL A 173 -7.99 4.27 -3.94
C VAL A 173 -7.93 2.78 -3.65
N ALA A 174 -9.05 2.11 -3.87
CA ALA A 174 -9.25 0.71 -3.59
C ALA A 174 -9.41 -0.11 -4.88
N THR A 175 -8.78 -1.29 -4.87
CA THR A 175 -9.19 -2.43 -5.69
C THR A 175 -9.99 -3.36 -4.78
N VAL A 176 -11.19 -3.76 -5.19
CA VAL A 176 -12.11 -4.58 -4.39
C VAL A 176 -12.49 -5.82 -5.19
N VAL A 177 -12.37 -6.99 -4.58
CA VAL A 177 -12.59 -8.30 -5.21
C VAL A 177 -13.74 -9.00 -4.51
N ARG A 178 -14.82 -9.27 -5.25
CA ARG A 178 -15.94 -10.10 -4.77
C ARG A 178 -15.71 -11.57 -5.08
N ALA A 179 -15.34 -11.85 -6.32
CA ALA A 179 -15.00 -13.17 -6.83
C ALA A 179 -13.80 -13.10 -7.79
N TYR A 180 -13.27 -14.24 -8.22
CA TYR A 180 -12.09 -14.28 -9.09
C TYR A 180 -12.31 -13.50 -10.40
N SER A 181 -13.47 -13.65 -11.04
CA SER A 181 -13.80 -12.90 -12.26
C SER A 181 -14.52 -11.57 -12.01
N GLU A 182 -14.80 -11.22 -10.75
CA GLU A 182 -15.66 -10.09 -10.39
C GLU A 182 -14.96 -9.17 -9.39
N TYR A 183 -14.39 -8.09 -9.93
CA TYR A 183 -13.61 -7.12 -9.17
C TYR A 183 -13.68 -5.72 -9.78
N TRP A 184 -13.50 -4.71 -8.94
CA TRP A 184 -13.51 -3.30 -9.30
C TRP A 184 -12.16 -2.69 -8.96
N VAL A 185 -11.69 -1.82 -9.84
CA VAL A 185 -10.55 -0.94 -9.59
C VAL A 185 -11.06 0.49 -9.55
N ASP A 186 -10.25 1.40 -9.01
CA ASP A 186 -10.57 2.83 -8.91
C ASP A 186 -11.74 3.19 -7.99
N VAL A 187 -12.05 2.36 -6.99
CA VAL A 187 -13.03 2.75 -5.98
C VAL A 187 -12.37 3.79 -5.07
N ARG A 188 -12.79 5.05 -5.21
CA ARG A 188 -12.13 6.22 -4.60
C ARG A 188 -12.89 6.72 -3.37
N SER A 189 -12.15 7.25 -2.41
CA SER A 189 -12.71 8.08 -1.33
C SER A 189 -12.95 9.52 -1.77
N ASP A 190 -13.58 10.30 -0.91
CA ASP A 190 -13.45 11.76 -0.95
C ASP A 190 -11.98 12.20 -0.77
N VAL A 191 -11.67 13.42 -1.18
CA VAL A 191 -10.34 14.01 -1.09
C VAL A 191 -10.09 14.56 0.32
N ILE A 192 -8.91 14.27 0.87
CA ILE A 192 -8.38 14.91 2.08
C ILE A 192 -7.31 15.95 1.72
N LYS A 193 -7.30 17.08 2.43
CA LYS A 193 -6.40 18.21 2.20
C LYS A 193 -5.35 18.37 3.30
N PRO A 194 -4.15 18.90 2.99
CA PRO A 194 -3.16 19.22 4.01
C PRO A 194 -3.65 20.37 4.91
N SER A 195 -3.32 20.31 6.20
CA SER A 195 -3.53 21.40 7.15
C SER A 195 -2.37 21.54 8.13
N GLY A 196 -1.99 22.77 8.46
CA GLY A 196 -0.93 23.04 9.44
C GLY A 196 0.50 22.76 8.97
N PHE A 197 0.74 22.67 7.66
CA PHE A 197 2.08 22.59 7.07
C PHE A 197 2.58 24.00 6.71
N ILE A 198 3.69 24.46 7.31
CA ILE A 198 4.28 25.79 7.03
C ILE A 198 5.69 25.58 6.50
N GLY A 199 5.93 25.86 5.21
CA GLY A 199 7.26 25.77 4.59
C GLY A 199 7.82 24.35 4.38
N ASP A 200 7.00 23.31 4.61
CA ASP A 200 7.43 21.90 4.62
C ASP A 200 7.64 21.33 3.20
N ARG A 201 8.77 21.65 2.57
CA ARG A 201 9.35 20.86 1.47
C ARG A 201 10.80 20.45 1.74
N GLY A 202 11.02 19.93 2.95
CA GLY A 202 12.27 19.28 3.32
C GLY A 202 12.67 18.20 2.31
N LEU A 203 13.95 17.90 2.23
CA LEU A 203 14.51 16.98 1.24
C LEU A 203 13.86 15.58 1.27
N LEU A 204 13.46 15.09 2.46
CA LEU A 204 12.69 13.86 2.60
C LEU A 204 11.31 13.98 1.95
N CYS A 205 10.61 15.09 2.13
CA CYS A 205 9.30 15.34 1.52
C CYS A 205 9.40 15.34 -0.02
N GLN A 206 10.44 15.96 -0.57
CA GLN A 206 10.69 15.91 -2.01
C GLN A 206 10.88 14.46 -2.51
N LEU A 207 11.59 13.64 -1.73
CA LEU A 207 11.77 12.22 -2.04
C LEU A 207 10.45 11.44 -1.96
N TYR A 208 9.57 11.71 -0.98
CA TYR A 208 8.21 11.13 -0.95
C TYR A 208 7.41 11.47 -2.21
N VAL A 209 7.51 12.73 -2.68
CA VAL A 209 6.80 13.22 -3.87
C VAL A 209 7.33 12.59 -5.16
N ASN A 210 8.63 12.31 -5.25
CA ASN A 210 9.29 11.68 -6.39
C ASN A 210 10.26 10.57 -5.94
N PRO A 211 9.73 9.39 -5.59
CA PRO A 211 10.53 8.31 -5.00
C PRO A 211 11.53 7.72 -5.99
N TYR A 212 11.31 7.87 -7.29
CA TYR A 212 12.16 7.32 -8.36
C TYR A 212 13.35 8.23 -8.73
N SER A 213 13.42 9.45 -8.20
CA SER A 213 14.52 10.38 -8.49
C SER A 213 15.83 9.92 -7.84
N LYS A 214 16.76 9.40 -8.64
CA LYS A 214 18.11 9.02 -8.19
C LYS A 214 18.87 10.20 -7.56
N ILE A 215 18.61 11.42 -8.03
CA ILE A 215 19.24 12.64 -7.48
C ILE A 215 18.74 12.89 -6.05
N LEU A 216 17.42 12.83 -5.82
CA LEU A 216 16.85 13.02 -4.49
C LEU A 216 17.28 11.91 -3.54
N GLN A 217 17.27 10.66 -3.99
CA GLN A 217 17.76 9.52 -3.20
C GLN A 217 19.20 9.73 -2.73
N ARG A 218 20.11 10.14 -3.62
CA ARG A 218 21.52 10.43 -3.27
C ARG A 218 21.63 11.58 -2.27
N ARG A 219 20.90 12.68 -2.48
CA ARG A 219 20.93 13.83 -1.57
C ARG A 219 20.45 13.45 -0.17
N VAL A 220 19.36 12.67 -0.07
CA VAL A 220 18.83 12.18 1.21
C VAL A 220 19.86 11.30 1.91
N LEU A 221 20.45 10.33 1.20
CA LEU A 221 21.46 9.44 1.77
C LEU A 221 22.68 10.21 2.28
N SER A 222 23.18 11.20 1.53
CA SER A 222 24.28 12.06 1.96
C SER A 222 23.94 12.86 3.22
N ALA A 223 22.73 13.44 3.28
CA ALA A 223 22.27 14.17 4.47
C ALA A 223 22.19 13.26 5.70
N LEU A 224 21.64 12.05 5.56
CA LEU A 224 21.57 11.06 6.65
C LEU A 224 22.94 10.65 7.17
N ARG A 225 23.91 10.40 6.26
CA ARG A 225 25.29 10.09 6.64
C ARG A 225 25.93 11.24 7.44
N ASN A 226 25.74 12.48 7.01
CA ASN A 226 26.27 13.65 7.72
C ASN A 226 25.66 13.81 9.12
N ILE A 227 24.36 13.54 9.28
CA ILE A 227 23.71 13.58 10.59
C ILE A 227 24.29 12.48 11.50
N GLN A 228 24.47 11.26 10.98
CA GLN A 228 25.01 10.14 11.73
C GLN A 228 26.45 10.42 12.21
N THR A 229 27.30 10.99 11.36
CA THR A 229 28.68 11.37 11.76
C THR A 229 28.69 12.47 12.81
N MET A 230 27.80 13.46 12.72
CA MET A 230 27.65 14.50 13.75
C MET A 230 27.18 13.93 15.09
N GLN A 231 26.23 12.98 15.09
CA GLN A 231 25.75 12.32 16.30
C GLN A 231 26.85 11.48 16.97
N GLN A 232 27.65 10.76 16.18
CA GLN A 232 28.79 10.00 16.69
C GLN A 232 29.82 10.91 17.36
N ARG A 233 30.15 12.07 16.76
CA ARG A 233 31.07 13.06 17.35
C ARG A 233 30.55 13.67 18.66
N ARG A 234 29.23 13.83 18.80
CA ARG A 234 28.61 14.32 20.05
C ARG A 234 28.57 13.26 21.15
N GLY A 235 28.37 11.98 20.79
CA GLY A 235 28.38 10.87 21.74
C GLY A 235 29.74 10.59 22.37
N THR A 236 30.83 10.87 21.65
CA THR A 236 32.21 10.73 22.15
C THR A 236 32.69 11.89 23.04
N GLY A 237 31.92 12.98 23.16
CA GLY A 237 32.29 14.20 23.89
C GLY A 237 31.77 14.30 25.34
N SER A 238 31.01 13.31 25.83
CA SER A 238 30.40 13.35 27.17
C SER A 238 31.16 12.55 28.26
N GLY A 239 32.37 12.07 27.96
CA GLY A 239 33.17 11.27 28.89
C GLY A 239 34.58 11.80 29.07
N SER A 240 34.74 12.94 29.74
CA SER A 240 35.96 13.29 30.52
C SER A 240 35.77 14.64 31.18
N LEU A 241 35.23 14.65 32.41
CA LEU A 241 35.35 15.78 33.36
C LEU A 241 34.97 15.29 34.76
N ALA A 242 35.91 14.58 35.38
CA ALA A 242 36.04 14.23 36.80
C ALA A 242 37.30 13.35 36.87
N THR A 243 38.40 13.62 37.58
CA THR A 243 38.68 14.43 38.78
C THR A 243 40.21 14.63 38.83
N GLN A 244 40.69 15.86 39.00
CA GLN A 244 41.95 16.12 39.70
C GLN A 244 41.62 17.13 40.81
N GLY A 245 41.89 16.72 42.04
CA GLY A 245 41.56 17.42 43.28
C GLY A 245 41.58 16.42 44.42
#